data_AF-A0A8S1TLG8-F1
#
_entry.id   AF-A0A8S1TLG8-F1
#
_cell.length_a   1.000
_cell.length_b   1.000
_cell.length_c   1.000
_cell.angle_alpha   90.00
_cell.angle_beta   90.00
_cell.angle_gamma   90.00
#
_symmetry.space_group_name_H-M   'P 1'
#
loop_
_entity.id
_entity.type
_entity.pdbx_description
1 polymer ?
#
loop_
_entity_poly.entity_id
_entity_poly.type
_entity_poly.pdbx_seq_one_letter_code
_entity_poly.pdbx_strand_id
1 'polypeptide(L)'
;MNQLNDQNPNPIFSLLGNAVSQCPSYDKKVNYLLESRKIFLFNQVLQQKIQNFKDQNSSLEQQLIQPQKKQRRKANEISKIYKCSQCEKSYGSEASLNLHSKLKHPIIESESKTYIEQSFQI
;
A
#
# COMPACT_ATOMS: atom_id res chain seq x y z
N MET A 1 8.33 -45.70 37.91
CA MET A 1 8.17 -44.97 36.64
C MET A 1 7.80 -43.55 36.99
N ASN A 2 8.62 -42.58 36.62
CA ASN A 2 8.18 -41.21 36.33
C ASN A 2 9.32 -40.57 35.56
N GLN A 3 9.27 -40.77 34.24
CA GLN A 3 10.00 -39.97 33.28
C GLN A 3 9.37 -38.58 33.33
N LEU A 4 10.10 -37.57 33.78
CA LEU A 4 9.83 -36.19 33.44
C LEU A 4 10.86 -35.79 32.40
N ASN A 5 10.52 -36.12 31.16
CA ASN A 5 11.03 -35.48 29.97
C ASN A 5 10.40 -34.07 29.86
N ASP A 6 11.08 -33.18 29.13
CA ASP A 6 10.73 -31.80 28.78
C ASP A 6 11.28 -30.69 29.67
N GLN A 7 12.56 -30.34 29.43
CA GLN A 7 12.95 -28.93 29.36
C GLN A 7 13.75 -28.69 28.08
N ASN A 8 13.01 -28.32 27.03
CA ASN A 8 13.51 -27.63 25.85
C ASN A 8 14.47 -26.50 26.29
N PRO A 9 15.77 -26.51 25.94
CA PRO A 9 16.70 -25.52 26.43
C PRO A 9 16.28 -24.16 25.87
N ASN A 10 15.90 -23.27 26.79
CA ASN A 10 15.45 -21.92 26.50
C ASN A 10 16.41 -21.27 25.49
N PRO A 11 15.97 -20.82 24.30
CA PRO A 11 16.86 -20.42 23.19
C PRO A 11 17.79 -19.25 23.55
N ILE A 12 17.47 -18.51 24.59
CA ILE A 12 18.32 -17.46 25.15
C ILE A 12 19.59 -18.06 25.80
N PHE A 13 19.47 -19.20 26.48
CA PHE A 13 20.58 -19.85 27.19
C PHE A 13 21.61 -20.43 26.23
N SER A 14 21.18 -21.02 25.11
CA SER A 14 22.08 -21.51 24.05
C SER A 14 22.78 -20.36 23.32
N LEU A 15 22.08 -19.24 23.09
CA LEU A 15 22.64 -18.04 22.49
C LEU A 15 23.70 -17.39 23.39
N LEU A 16 23.42 -17.29 24.70
CA LEU A 16 24.37 -16.77 25.69
C LEU A 16 25.60 -17.68 25.84
N GLY A 17 25.41 -19.00 25.86
CA GLY A 17 26.53 -19.96 25.93
C GLY A 17 27.51 -19.82 24.76
N ASN A 18 26.98 -19.64 23.55
CA ASN A 18 27.79 -19.42 22.34
C ASN A 18 28.43 -18.02 22.29
N ALA A 19 27.80 -17.00 22.87
CA ALA A 19 28.37 -15.66 22.94
C ALA A 19 29.54 -15.59 23.94
N VAL A 20 29.39 -16.25 25.10
CA VAL A 20 30.42 -16.28 26.15
C VAL A 20 31.69 -17.00 25.68
N SER A 21 31.57 -18.05 24.84
CA SER A 21 32.72 -18.76 24.28
C SER A 21 33.49 -17.95 23.22
N GLN A 22 32.88 -16.89 22.66
CA GLN A 22 33.51 -15.98 21.69
C GLN A 22 34.02 -14.67 22.30
N CYS A 23 33.86 -14.47 23.61
CA CYS A 23 34.31 -13.26 24.27
C CYS A 23 35.85 -13.17 24.30
N PRO A 24 36.45 -12.06 23.86
CA PRO A 24 37.89 -11.83 23.98
C PRO A 24 38.36 -11.90 25.44
N SER A 25 39.59 -12.34 25.67
CA SER A 25 40.21 -12.26 27.00
C SER A 25 40.29 -10.82 27.48
N TYR A 26 40.12 -10.59 28.78
CA TYR A 26 40.23 -9.26 29.38
C TYR A 26 41.62 -8.63 29.13
N ASP A 27 41.65 -7.45 28.54
CA ASP A 27 42.84 -6.65 28.26
C ASP A 27 42.89 -5.41 29.17
N LYS A 28 43.90 -5.35 30.04
CA LYS A 28 44.11 -4.25 30.98
C LYS A 28 44.37 -2.90 30.31
N LYS A 29 44.74 -2.87 29.03
CA LYS A 29 44.95 -1.63 28.26
C LYS A 29 43.64 -1.00 27.78
N VAL A 30 42.53 -1.74 27.84
CA VAL A 30 41.22 -1.31 27.35
C VAL A 30 40.37 -0.74 28.48
N ASN A 31 39.80 0.45 28.26
CA ASN A 31 38.81 1.03 29.15
C ASN A 31 37.40 0.54 28.79
N TYR A 32 37.05 -0.66 29.28
CA TYR A 32 35.76 -1.29 29.00
C TYR A 32 34.54 -0.49 29.48
N LEU A 33 34.68 0.33 30.52
CA LEU A 33 33.61 1.22 30.96
C LEU A 33 33.32 2.29 29.91
N LEU A 34 34.36 2.87 29.31
CA LEU A 34 34.19 3.86 28.26
C LEU A 34 33.61 3.22 26.98
N GLU A 35 34.10 2.04 26.58
CA GLU A 35 33.61 1.34 25.38
C GLU A 35 32.15 0.91 25.52
N SER A 36 31.77 0.33 26.67
CA SER A 36 30.36 0.01 26.95
C SER A 36 29.47 1.25 26.93
N ARG A 37 29.96 2.39 27.43
CA ARG A 37 29.22 3.66 27.37
C ARG A 37 29.03 4.15 25.93
N LYS A 38 30.05 4.04 25.07
CA LYS A 38 29.94 4.39 23.64
C LYS A 38 28.89 3.54 22.94
N ILE A 39 28.94 2.22 23.14
CA ILE A 39 27.98 1.27 22.57
C ILE A 39 26.56 1.60 23.04
N PHE A 40 26.39 1.89 24.33
CA PHE A 40 25.09 2.28 24.88
C PHE A 40 24.53 3.55 24.21
N LEU A 41 25.34 4.59 24.09
CA LEU A 41 24.92 5.84 23.44
C LEU A 41 24.60 5.63 21.96
N PHE A 42 25.41 4.84 21.27
CA PHE A 42 25.14 4.50 19.87
C PHE A 42 23.81 3.75 19.71
N ASN A 43 23.55 2.75 20.56
CA ASN A 43 22.29 2.01 20.57
C ASN A 43 21.10 2.92 20.87
N GLN A 44 21.25 3.89 21.77
CA GLN A 44 20.20 4.88 22.07
C GLN A 44 19.85 5.71 20.82
N VAL A 45 20.86 6.17 20.07
CA VAL A 45 20.64 6.91 18.82
C VAL A 45 19.98 6.03 17.76
N LEU A 46 20.39 4.77 17.64
CA LEU A 46 19.76 3.83 16.70
C LEU A 46 18.28 3.60 17.05
N GLN A 47 17.96 3.43 18.32
CA GLN A 47 16.57 3.29 18.78
C GLN A 47 15.71 4.50 18.42
N GLN A 48 16.25 5.72 18.61
CA GLN A 48 15.57 6.95 18.20
C GLN A 48 15.31 7.02 16.69
N LYS A 49 16.29 6.63 15.87
CA LYS A 49 16.12 6.58 14.41
C LYS A 49 15.07 5.57 13.99
N ILE A 50 15.07 4.38 14.58
CA ILE A 50 14.07 3.34 14.32
C ILE A 50 12.67 3.87 14.66
N GLN A 51 12.52 4.57 15.79
CA GLN A 51 11.23 5.13 16.16
C GLN A 51 10.76 6.18 15.16
N ASN A 52 11.64 7.09 14.73
CA ASN A 52 11.31 8.11 13.72
C ASN A 52 10.84 7.45 12.40
N PHE A 53 11.55 6.44 11.91
CA PHE A 53 11.13 5.71 10.72
C PHE A 53 9.78 4.99 10.89
N LYS A 54 9.49 4.44 12.08
CA LYS A 54 8.18 3.86 12.38
C LYS A 54 7.07 4.89 12.32
N ASP A 55 7.29 6.08 12.89
CA ASP A 55 6.32 7.17 12.91
C ASP A 55 6.04 7.71 11.50
N GLN A 56 7.09 7.82 10.67
CA GLN A 56 6.97 8.18 9.25
C GLN A 56 6.15 7.14 8.48
N ASN A 57 6.46 5.85 8.65
CA ASN A 57 5.73 4.77 8.00
C ASN A 57 4.26 4.75 8.42
N SER A 58 3.97 4.92 9.72
CA SER A 58 2.59 4.99 10.20
C SER A 58 1.82 6.16 9.57
N SER A 59 2.46 7.31 9.42
CA SER A 59 1.87 8.49 8.76
C SER A 59 1.59 8.23 7.27
N LEU A 60 2.49 7.55 6.57
CA LEU A 60 2.31 7.18 5.16
C LEU A 60 1.21 6.13 4.99
N GLU A 61 1.15 5.12 5.85
CA GLU A 61 0.09 4.11 5.85
C GLU A 61 -1.28 4.75 6.05
N GLN A 62 -1.41 5.72 6.96
CA GLN A 62 -2.65 6.48 7.14
C GLN A 62 -3.06 7.24 5.88
N GLN A 63 -2.11 7.81 5.12
CA GLN A 63 -2.40 8.51 3.86
C GLN A 63 -2.86 7.56 2.74
N LEU A 64 -2.36 6.32 2.72
CA LEU A 64 -2.76 5.31 1.73
C LEU A 64 -4.15 4.73 2.02
N ILE A 65 -4.50 4.57 3.30
CA ILE A 65 -5.80 4.02 3.72
C ILE A 65 -6.91 5.06 3.56
N GLN A 66 -6.62 6.36 3.67
CA GLN A 66 -7.61 7.38 3.37
C GLN A 66 -7.93 7.39 1.87
N PRO A 67 -9.18 7.11 1.46
CA PRO A 67 -9.55 7.19 0.06
C PRO A 67 -9.35 8.64 -0.36
N GLN A 68 -8.37 8.90 -1.22
CA GLN A 68 -8.21 10.21 -1.85
C GLN A 68 -9.54 10.52 -2.52
N LYS A 69 -10.29 11.48 -1.97
CA LYS A 69 -11.54 11.96 -2.54
C LYS A 69 -11.20 12.53 -3.90
N LYS A 70 -11.35 11.72 -4.96
CA LYS A 70 -11.16 12.17 -6.34
C LYS A 70 -12.06 13.38 -6.50
N GLN A 71 -11.47 14.53 -6.80
CA GLN A 71 -12.25 15.74 -7.00
C GLN A 71 -13.25 15.48 -8.14
N ARG A 72 -14.53 15.68 -7.84
CA ARG A 72 -15.56 15.61 -8.86
C ARG A 72 -15.37 16.80 -9.79
N ARG A 73 -15.19 16.52 -11.09
CA ARG A 73 -15.12 17.57 -12.13
C ARG A 73 -16.40 18.40 -12.11
N LYS A 74 -16.27 19.71 -12.33
CA LYS A 74 -17.42 20.62 -12.49
C LYS A 74 -18.13 20.32 -13.81
N ALA A 75 -19.43 20.61 -13.90
CA ALA A 75 -20.22 20.33 -15.10
C ALA A 75 -19.64 20.97 -16.39
N ASN A 76 -18.96 22.11 -16.25
CA ASN A 76 -18.35 22.84 -17.38
C ASN A 76 -17.03 22.20 -17.85
N GLU A 77 -16.38 21.39 -17.01
CA GLU A 77 -15.11 20.71 -17.32
C GLU A 77 -15.34 19.35 -18.00
N ILE A 78 -16.59 18.89 -18.06
CA ILE A 78 -16.95 17.62 -18.66
C ILE A 78 -17.16 17.84 -20.16
N SER A 79 -16.25 17.33 -20.98
CA SER A 79 -16.36 17.34 -22.44
C SER A 79 -17.60 16.56 -22.91
N LYS A 80 -18.59 17.25 -23.47
CA LYS A 80 -19.85 16.66 -23.92
C LYS A 80 -19.74 16.09 -25.34
N ILE A 81 -18.91 15.07 -25.50
CA ILE A 81 -18.61 14.47 -26.82
C ILE A 81 -19.72 13.54 -27.34
N TYR A 82 -20.60 13.06 -26.46
CA TYR A 82 -21.66 12.11 -26.81
C TYR A 82 -22.97 12.83 -27.14
N LYS A 83 -23.28 12.97 -28.43
CA LYS A 83 -24.50 13.64 -28.91
C LYS A 83 -25.63 12.63 -29.10
N CYS A 84 -26.86 13.01 -28.73
CA CYS A 84 -28.04 12.24 -29.09
C CYS A 84 -28.34 12.40 -30.58
N SER A 85 -28.75 11.31 -31.24
CA SER A 85 -29.17 11.34 -32.65
C SER A 85 -30.61 11.83 -32.83
N GLN A 86 -31.43 11.75 -31.79
CA GLN A 86 -32.85 12.07 -31.82
C GLN A 86 -33.18 13.45 -31.23
N CYS A 87 -32.22 14.12 -30.59
CA CYS A 87 -32.38 15.49 -30.10
C CYS A 87 -31.02 16.20 -29.99
N GLU A 88 -31.03 17.52 -29.77
CA GLU A 88 -29.82 18.35 -29.72
C GLU A 88 -28.99 18.20 -28.42
N LYS A 89 -29.33 17.25 -27.55
CA LYS A 89 -28.66 17.09 -26.25
C LYS A 89 -27.32 16.37 -26.38
N SER A 90 -26.35 16.87 -25.63
CA SER A 90 -24.98 16.34 -25.58
C SER A 90 -24.58 15.98 -24.14
N TYR A 91 -23.83 14.89 -24.01
CA TYR A 91 -23.55 14.22 -22.75
C TYR A 91 -22.05 13.95 -22.59
N GLY A 92 -21.59 13.90 -21.34
CA GLY A 92 -20.19 13.73 -20.98
C GLY A 92 -19.68 12.29 -20.98
N SER A 93 -20.59 11.32 -21.04
CA SER A 93 -20.27 9.90 -21.09
C SER A 93 -21.33 9.13 -21.85
N GLU A 94 -20.94 8.01 -22.45
CA GLU A 94 -21.84 7.10 -23.16
C GLU A 94 -22.97 6.58 -22.24
N ALA A 95 -22.65 6.22 -21.00
CA ALA A 95 -23.65 5.76 -20.03
C ALA A 95 -24.77 6.80 -19.80
N SER A 96 -24.42 8.08 -19.73
CA SER A 96 -25.39 9.16 -19.57
C SER A 96 -26.22 9.40 -20.83
N LEU A 97 -25.64 9.22 -22.02
CA LEU A 97 -26.38 9.24 -23.29
C LEU A 97 -27.35 8.04 -23.39
N ASN A 98 -26.89 6.83 -23.08
CA ASN A 98 -27.72 5.63 -23.12
C ASN A 98 -28.91 5.71 -22.17
N LEU A 99 -28.71 6.23 -20.96
CA LEU A 99 -29.79 6.49 -20.02
C LEU A 99 -30.78 7.52 -20.57
N HIS A 100 -30.26 8.61 -21.15
CA HIS A 100 -31.11 9.61 -21.78
C HIS A 100 -31.96 9.02 -22.91
N SER A 101 -31.34 8.24 -23.80
CA SER A 101 -32.05 7.56 -24.89
C SER A 101 -33.12 6.63 -24.33
N LYS A 102 -32.81 5.76 -23.37
CA LYS A 102 -33.83 4.86 -22.76
C LYS A 102 -35.04 5.59 -22.17
N LEU A 103 -34.82 6.74 -21.53
CA LEU A 103 -35.88 7.48 -20.82
C LEU A 103 -36.65 8.47 -21.70
N LYS A 104 -36.01 9.07 -22.70
CA LYS A 104 -36.59 10.13 -23.54
C LYS A 104 -36.86 9.71 -24.97
N HIS A 105 -36.19 8.66 -25.41
CA HIS A 105 -36.29 8.05 -26.72
C HIS A 105 -36.46 6.55 -26.57
N PRO A 106 -37.52 6.07 -25.89
CA PRO A 106 -37.74 4.63 -25.75
C PRO A 106 -37.89 4.00 -27.13
N ILE A 107 -36.80 3.39 -27.60
CA ILE A 107 -36.78 2.62 -28.85
C ILE A 107 -37.50 1.31 -28.51
N ILE A 108 -38.69 1.13 -29.07
CA ILE A 108 -39.33 -0.18 -29.16
C ILE A 108 -38.39 -0.99 -30.07
N GLU A 109 -37.76 -2.03 -29.54
CA GLU A 109 -36.68 -2.76 -30.20
C GLU A 109 -37.05 -3.14 -31.65
N SER A 110 -36.43 -2.47 -32.62
CA SER A 110 -36.22 -3.01 -33.95
C SER A 110 -34.80 -2.69 -34.40
N GLU A 111 -34.00 -3.76 -34.39
CA GLU A 111 -32.88 -4.06 -35.26
C GLU A 111 -32.11 -2.87 -35.86
N SER A 112 -30.98 -2.50 -35.22
CA SER A 112 -29.90 -1.78 -35.88
C SER A 112 -28.57 -2.00 -35.14
N LYS A 113 -28.04 -3.23 -35.24
CA LYS A 113 -26.60 -3.48 -35.13
C LYS A 113 -26.04 -3.56 -36.54
N THR A 114 -25.76 -2.42 -37.16
CA THR A 114 -25.00 -2.35 -38.40
C THR A 114 -23.60 -1.82 -38.14
N TYR A 115 -22.63 -2.71 -38.40
CA TYR A 115 -21.33 -2.41 -39.02
C TYR A 115 -20.31 -1.55 -38.24
N ILE A 116 -19.50 -2.21 -37.40
CA ILE A 116 -18.04 -2.01 -37.36
C ILE A 116 -17.36 -3.37 -37.13
N GLU A 117 -17.45 -4.26 -38.12
CA GLU A 117 -16.49 -5.37 -38.28
C GLU A 117 -16.16 -5.48 -39.77
N GLN A 118 -15.31 -4.58 -40.27
CA GLN A 118 -14.69 -4.77 -41.61
C GLN A 118 -13.44 -3.90 -41.85
N SER A 119 -12.54 -3.81 -40.88
CA SER A 119 -11.21 -3.23 -41.15
C SER A 119 -10.07 -3.83 -40.32
N PHE A 120 -10.04 -5.17 -40.23
CA PHE A 120 -8.81 -5.91 -39.92
C PHE A 120 -8.71 -7.17 -40.80
N GLN A 121 -8.27 -6.94 -42.04
CA GLN A 121 -7.69 -7.87 -43.01
C GLN A 121 -7.05 -6.93 -44.06
N ILE A 122 -5.75 -6.89 -44.34
CA ILE A 122 -4.61 -7.82 -44.23
C ILE A 122 -3.38 -7.02 -43.78
#